data_AF-A0AAV9LF21-F1
#
_entry.id   AF-A0AAV9LF21-F1
#
_cell.length_a   1.000
_cell.length_b   1.000
_cell.length_c   1.000
_cell.angle_alpha   90.00
_cell.angle_beta   90.00
_cell.angle_gamma   90.00
#
_symmetry.space_group_name_H-M   'P 1'
#
loop_
_entity.id
_entity.type
_entity.pdbx_description
1 polymer ?
#
loop_
_entity_poly.entity_id
_entity_poly.type
_entity_poly.pdbx_seq_one_letter_code
_entity_poly.pdbx_strand_id
1 'polypeptide(L)'
;MSPSYIWKSLVKTYPLFKKGISWNISNGEEVNLWEDKWIEATLTLRETIQGPLTEQDIHLLVSHMLSNNSWDPSKLSFDIPSHIKESILNTYI
;
A
#
# COMPACT_ATOMS: atom_id res chain seq x y z
N MET A 1 10.16 2.82 -33.30
CA MET A 1 11.04 3.60 -32.38
C MET A 1 11.65 2.64 -31.37
N SER A 2 12.96 2.68 -31.19
CA SER A 2 13.66 1.84 -30.19
C SER A 2 13.58 2.51 -28.82
N PRO A 3 13.13 1.83 -27.75
CA PRO A 3 13.13 2.42 -26.41
C PRO A 3 14.56 2.75 -25.96
N SER A 4 14.69 3.78 -25.12
CA SER A 4 15.99 4.25 -24.63
C SER A 4 16.75 3.13 -23.93
N TYR A 5 18.09 3.19 -23.96
CA TYR A 5 18.94 2.20 -23.31
C TYR A 5 18.64 2.09 -21.80
N ILE A 6 18.37 3.24 -21.17
CA ILE A 6 17.97 3.32 -19.77
C ILE A 6 16.68 2.53 -19.51
N TRP A 7 15.64 2.73 -20.32
CA TRP A 7 14.36 2.02 -20.15
C TRP A 7 14.51 0.52 -20.33
N LYS A 8 15.29 0.08 -21.32
CA LYS A 8 15.59 -1.35 -21.53
C LYS A 8 16.32 -1.97 -20.35
N SER A 9 17.27 -1.23 -19.76
CA SER A 9 17.99 -1.65 -18.56
C SER A 9 17.04 -1.79 -17.37
N LEU A 10 16.21 -0.77 -17.13
CA LEU A 10 15.21 -0.76 -16.05
C LEU A 10 14.22 -1.92 -16.18
N VAL A 11 13.70 -2.18 -17.37
CA VAL A 11 12.78 -3.30 -17.63
C VAL A 11 13.46 -4.65 -17.33
N LYS A 12 14.73 -4.82 -17.73
CA LYS A 12 15.49 -6.04 -17.42
C LYS A 12 15.73 -6.23 -15.93
N THR A 13 15.99 -5.16 -15.19
CA THR A 13 16.27 -5.22 -13.75
C THR A 13 15.00 -5.18 -12.89
N TYR A 14 13.84 -4.83 -13.45
CA TYR A 14 12.58 -4.70 -12.72
C TYR A 14 12.22 -5.93 -11.86
N PRO A 15 12.34 -7.19 -12.35
CA PRO A 15 12.07 -8.36 -11.52
C PRO A 15 12.94 -8.47 -10.27
N LEU A 16 14.15 -7.90 -10.27
CA LEU A 16 15.08 -7.92 -9.14
C LEU A 16 14.62 -6.99 -8.02
N PHE A 17 14.09 -5.81 -8.38
CA PHE A 17 13.64 -4.81 -7.41
C PHE A 17 12.15 -4.92 -7.09
N LYS A 18 11.37 -5.68 -7.85
CA LYS A 18 9.92 -5.88 -7.63
C LYS A 18 9.57 -6.29 -6.19
N LYS A 19 10.46 -7.01 -5.50
CA LYS A 19 10.27 -7.43 -4.11
C LYS A 19 10.52 -6.33 -3.06
N GLY A 20 11.01 -5.16 -3.47
CA GLY A 20 11.32 -4.03 -2.58
C GLY A 20 10.65 -2.72 -3.00
N ILE A 21 9.72 -2.75 -3.95
CA ILE A 21 8.97 -1.57 -4.39
C ILE A 21 7.54 -1.68 -3.84
N SER A 22 7.10 -0.66 -3.10
CA SER A 22 5.71 -0.44 -2.70
C SER A 22 5.14 0.79 -3.40
N TRP A 23 3.82 0.91 -3.41
CA TRP A 23 3.14 2.12 -3.88
C TRP A 23 3.53 3.33 -3.04
N ASN A 24 3.82 4.45 -3.70
CA ASN A 24 3.95 5.73 -3.02
C ASN A 24 2.55 6.24 -2.66
N ILE A 25 2.28 6.38 -1.36
CA ILE A 25 1.04 6.96 -0.86
C ILE A 25 1.20 8.47 -0.88
N SER A 26 0.77 9.14 -1.97
CA SER A 26 0.72 10.60 -2.02
C SER A 26 -0.55 11.10 -1.34
N ASN A 27 -1.71 11.00 -2.00
CA ASN A 27 -3.03 11.31 -1.43
C ASN A 27 -3.86 10.06 -1.12
N GLY A 28 -3.40 8.88 -1.54
CA GLY A 28 -4.04 7.58 -1.28
C GLY A 28 -5.41 7.38 -1.97
N GLU A 29 -5.80 8.24 -2.92
CA GLU A 29 -7.13 8.19 -3.57
C GLU A 29 -7.24 7.12 -4.67
N GLU A 30 -6.12 6.57 -5.12
CA GLU A 30 -6.08 5.52 -6.16
C GLU A 30 -5.50 4.20 -5.66
N VAL A 31 -5.11 4.13 -4.37
CA VAL A 31 -4.50 2.95 -3.77
C VAL A 31 -5.54 2.23 -2.93
N ASN A 32 -5.83 0.99 -3.27
CA ASN A 32 -6.72 0.15 -2.48
C ASN A 32 -6.07 -0.19 -1.13
N LEU A 33 -6.81 -0.04 -0.05
CA LEU A 33 -6.31 -0.26 1.30
C LEU A 33 -5.82 -1.71 1.51
N TRP A 34 -6.49 -2.67 0.88
CA TRP A 34 -6.40 -4.09 1.18
C TRP A 34 -5.61 -4.90 0.17
N GLU A 35 -5.80 -4.63 -1.12
CA GLU A 35 -5.29 -5.44 -2.22
C GLU A 35 -3.97 -4.89 -2.79
N ASP A 36 -3.69 -3.61 -2.57
CA ASP A 36 -2.45 -2.99 -3.04
C ASP A 36 -1.29 -3.15 -2.05
N LYS A 37 -0.08 -3.24 -2.59
CA LYS A 37 1.17 -3.35 -1.83
C LYS A 37 1.74 -1.97 -1.54
N TRP A 38 1.26 -1.35 -0.48
CA TRP A 38 1.64 0.01 -0.11
C TRP A 38 2.41 0.11 1.22
N ILE A 39 2.29 -0.88 2.10
CA ILE A 39 3.02 -0.96 3.38
C ILE A 39 4.32 -1.74 3.19
N GLU A 40 4.21 -2.95 2.63
CA GLU A 40 5.34 -3.82 2.34
C GLU A 40 5.30 -4.24 0.88
N ALA A 41 6.47 -4.33 0.24
CA ALA A 41 6.56 -4.74 -1.16
C ALA A 41 6.15 -6.21 -1.41
N THR A 42 6.09 -7.01 -0.35
CA THR A 42 5.78 -8.44 -0.42
C THR A 42 4.35 -8.77 -0.01
N LEU A 43 3.77 -8.07 0.97
CA LEU A 43 2.47 -8.40 1.57
C LEU A 43 1.46 -7.26 1.42
N THR A 44 0.19 -7.63 1.25
CA THR A 44 -0.94 -6.69 1.30
C THR A 44 -1.54 -6.65 2.71
N LEU A 45 -2.28 -5.59 3.04
CA LEU A 45 -2.94 -5.50 4.35
C LEU A 45 -3.97 -6.64 4.52
N ARG A 46 -4.63 -7.08 3.44
CA ARG A 46 -5.59 -8.20 3.44
C ARG A 46 -4.99 -9.48 4.00
N GLU A 47 -3.74 -9.76 3.67
CA GLU A 47 -3.00 -10.96 4.10
C GLU A 47 -2.63 -10.93 5.59
N THR A 48 -2.67 -9.75 6.24
CA THR A 48 -2.30 -9.57 7.64
C THR A 48 -3.46 -9.76 8.63
N ILE A 49 -4.70 -9.68 8.15
CA ILE A 49 -5.91 -9.76 8.97
C ILE A 49 -6.65 -11.08 8.76
N GLN A 50 -7.38 -11.54 9.77
CA GLN A 50 -8.23 -12.72 9.69
C GLN A 50 -9.71 -12.32 9.64
N GLY A 51 -10.52 -13.08 8.90
CA GLY A 51 -11.96 -12.85 8.75
C GLY A 51 -12.36 -12.29 7.38
N PRO A 52 -13.67 -12.24 7.08
CA PRO A 52 -14.19 -11.68 5.84
C PRO A 52 -14.16 -10.14 5.89
N LEU A 53 -13.78 -9.53 4.77
CA LEU A 53 -14.07 -8.11 4.53
C LEU A 53 -15.53 -7.98 4.09
N THR A 54 -16.22 -6.93 4.55
CA THR A 54 -17.55 -6.62 4.01
C THR A 54 -17.43 -6.04 2.60
N GLU A 55 -18.50 -6.08 1.80
CA GLU A 55 -18.50 -5.43 0.46
C GLU A 55 -18.14 -3.94 0.53
N GLN A 56 -18.46 -3.28 1.64
CA GLN A 56 -18.13 -1.87 1.87
C GLN A 56 -16.63 -1.68 2.13
N ASP A 57 -15.99 -2.61 2.83
CA ASP A 57 -14.58 -2.52 3.19
C ASP A 57 -13.65 -2.81 2.01
N ILE A 58 -14.06 -3.70 1.08
CA ILE A 58 -13.24 -4.12 -0.06
C ILE A 58 -12.82 -2.93 -0.94
N HIS A 59 -13.66 -1.90 -1.02
CA HIS A 59 -13.42 -0.71 -1.83
C HIS A 59 -12.76 0.44 -1.06
N LEU A 60 -12.35 0.22 0.19
CA LEU A 60 -11.64 1.25 0.96
C LEU A 60 -10.31 1.60 0.28
N LEU A 61 -10.08 2.90 0.19
CA LEU A 61 -8.85 3.48 -0.33
C LEU A 61 -7.97 3.92 0.84
N VAL A 62 -6.66 3.97 0.62
CA VAL A 62 -5.70 4.43 1.63
C VAL A 62 -6.01 5.86 2.10
N SER A 63 -6.56 6.71 1.23
CA SER A 63 -7.03 8.06 1.59
C SER A 63 -8.04 8.09 2.73
N HIS A 64 -8.83 7.02 2.91
CA HIS A 64 -9.78 6.94 4.02
C HIS A 64 -9.07 6.87 5.37
N MET A 65 -7.84 6.36 5.43
CA MET A 65 -7.01 6.39 6.64
C MET A 65 -6.29 7.73 6.83
N LEU A 66 -6.33 8.64 5.86
CA LEU A 66 -5.67 9.93 5.96
C LEU A 66 -6.62 10.97 6.56
N SER A 67 -6.12 11.78 7.49
CA SER A 67 -6.81 12.92 8.09
C SER A 67 -5.83 14.07 8.21
N ASN A 68 -6.07 15.19 7.51
CA ASN A 68 -5.18 16.36 7.53
C ASN A 68 -3.70 16.03 7.25
N ASN A 69 -3.42 15.17 6.26
CA ASN A 69 -2.07 14.70 5.92
C ASN A 69 -1.36 13.89 7.04
N SER A 70 -2.14 13.31 7.95
CA SER A 70 -1.67 12.40 8.98
C SER A 70 -2.46 11.09 8.90
N TRP A 71 -1.81 9.99 9.22
CA TRP A 71 -2.46 8.70 9.41
C TRP A 71 -3.40 8.75 10.61
N ASP A 72 -4.64 8.29 10.42
CA ASP A 72 -5.67 8.18 11.46
C ASP A 72 -6.23 6.74 11.48
N PRO A 73 -5.57 5.82 12.23
CA PRO A 73 -5.98 4.44 12.33
C PRO A 73 -7.35 4.25 13.01
N SER A 74 -7.86 5.28 13.69
CA SER A 74 -9.14 5.20 14.42
C SER A 74 -10.36 5.18 13.48
N LYS A 75 -10.16 5.50 12.19
CA LYS A 75 -11.19 5.42 11.15
C LYS A 75 -11.53 3.99 10.73
N LEU A 76 -10.72 3.02 11.13
CA LEU A 76 -10.93 1.63 10.78
C LEU A 76 -11.82 0.96 11.82
N SER A 77 -12.80 0.20 11.35
CA SER A 77 -13.71 -0.59 12.17
C SER A 77 -13.10 -1.89 12.71
N PHE A 78 -11.82 -2.16 12.42
CA PHE A 78 -11.14 -3.42 12.69
C PHE A 78 -9.76 -3.21 13.33
N ASP A 79 -9.34 -4.22 14.09
CA ASP A 79 -8.03 -4.22 14.75
C ASP A 79 -6.92 -4.67 13.79
N ILE A 80 -6.09 -3.72 13.38
CA ILE A 80 -4.83 -4.02 12.70
C ILE A 80 -3.76 -4.46 13.73
N PRO A 81 -2.95 -5.50 13.44
CA PRO A 81 -1.79 -5.85 14.24
C PRO A 81 -0.85 -4.66 14.52
N SER A 82 -0.28 -4.59 15.71
CA SER A 82 0.58 -3.47 16.15
C SER A 82 1.78 -3.21 15.24
N HIS A 83 2.46 -4.26 14.77
CA HIS A 83 3.61 -4.12 13.85
C HIS A 83 3.24 -3.45 12.53
N ILE A 84 2.03 -3.68 12.01
CA ILE A 84 1.55 -3.05 10.78
C ILE A 84 1.16 -1.60 11.04
N LYS A 85 0.54 -1.29 12.19
CA LYS A 85 0.26 0.10 12.60
C LYS A 85 1.54 0.93 12.64
N GLU A 86 2.62 0.38 13.17
CA GLU A 86 3.94 1.04 13.17
C GLU A 86 4.47 1.27 11.75
N SER A 87 4.37 0.28 10.86
CA SER A 87 4.78 0.44 9.45
C SER A 87 3.97 1.53 8.73
N ILE A 88 2.66 1.61 8.97
CA ILE A 88 1.80 2.66 8.41
C ILE A 88 2.24 4.03 8.91
N LEU A 89 2.41 4.20 10.23
CA LEU A 89 2.84 5.47 10.83
C LEU A 89 4.22 5.94 10.35
N ASN A 90 5.11 5.01 10.00
CA ASN A 90 6.44 5.31 9.47
C ASN A 90 6.45 5.55 7.94
N THR A 91 5.32 5.34 7.26
CA THR A 91 5.19 5.63 5.82
C THR A 91 5.03 7.14 5.64
N TYR A 92 6.00 7.76 4.97
CA TYR A 92 5.97 9.18 4.65
C TYR A 92 4.90 9.45 3.58
N ILE A 93 4.08 10.48 3.82
CA ILE A 93 3.01 10.97 2.95
C ILE A 93 3.41 12.33 2.37
#